data_AF-W6THI7-F1
#
_entry.id   AF-W6THI7-F1
#
_cell.length_a   1.000
_cell.length_b   1.000
_cell.length_c   1.000
_cell.angle_alpha   90.00
_cell.angle_beta   90.00
_cell.angle_gamma   90.00
#
_symmetry.space_group_name_H-M   'P 1'
#
loop_
_entity.id
_entity.type
_entity.pdbx_description
1 polymer ?
#
loop_
_entity_poly.entity_id
_entity_poly.type
_entity_poly.pdbx_seq_one_letter_code
_entity_poly.pdbx_strand_id
1 'polypeptide(L)' 'MSANKVYKYKIYPDANQKKYFSKVFGCVRFLYNKMLSDKKDYYEKNKQSLITYPSKHKYEINNLYINLLINYFLYC' A
#
# COMPACT_ATOMS: atom_id res chain seq x y z
N MET A 1 8.93 28.95 -18.95
CA MET A 1 8.77 28.25 -17.66
C MET A 1 7.41 27.57 -17.64
N SER A 2 7.38 26.23 -17.58
CA SER A 2 6.14 25.45 -17.51
C SER A 2 5.52 25.61 -16.11
N ALA A 3 4.28 26.06 -16.03
CA ALA A 3 3.53 26.11 -14.77
C ALA A 3 2.82 24.77 -14.56
N ASN A 4 3.23 24.01 -13.55
CA ASN A 4 2.54 22.79 -13.15
C ASN A 4 1.16 23.15 -12.59
N LYS A 5 0.08 22.82 -13.31
CA LYS A 5 -1.29 22.97 -12.80
C LYS A 5 -1.52 21.96 -11.69
N VAL A 6 -1.70 22.45 -10.46
CA VAL A 6 -2.13 21.63 -9.32
C VAL A 6 -3.65 21.81 -9.17
N TYR A 7 -4.38 20.69 -9.24
CA TYR A 7 -5.82 20.68 -9.01
C TYR A 7 -6.10 20.27 -7.56
N LYS A 8 -6.89 21.08 -6.84
CA LYS A 8 -7.33 20.78 -5.47
C LYS A 8 -8.80 20.40 -5.49
N TYR A 9 -9.08 19.11 -5.35
CA TYR A 9 -10.45 18.58 -5.28
C TYR A 9 -10.81 18.17 -3.85
N LYS A 10 -12.06 18.44 -3.45
CA LYS A 10 -12.66 17.87 -2.24
C LYS A 10 -13.45 16.64 -2.64
N ILE A 11 -13.17 15.49 -2.01
CA ILE A 11 -13.91 14.25 -2.26
C ILE A 11 -15.02 14.15 -1.20
N TYR A 12 -16.27 14.03 -1.64
CA TYR A 12 -17.43 13.84 -0.78
C TYR A 12 -17.98 12.41 -0.99
N PRO A 13 -17.46 11.43 -0.24
CA PRO A 13 -17.79 10.04 -0.51
C PRO A 13 -19.18 9.64 0.02
N ASP A 14 -19.86 8.79 -0.74
CA ASP A 14 -21.07 8.10 -0.29
C ASP A 14 -20.77 7.02 0.77
N ALA A 15 -21.81 6.40 1.32
CA ALA A 15 -21.66 5.39 2.37
C ALA A 15 -20.84 4.15 1.92
N ASN A 16 -21.01 3.72 0.66
CA ASN A 16 -20.28 2.58 0.11
C ASN A 16 -18.81 2.92 -0.14
N GLN A 17 -18.54 4.12 -0.66
CA GLN A 17 -17.19 4.63 -0.88
C GLN A 17 -16.45 4.80 0.44
N LYS A 18 -17.09 5.33 1.50
CA LYS A 18 -16.49 5.39 2.85
C LYS A 18 -16.10 4.01 3.34
N LYS A 19 -17.01 3.02 3.24
CA LYS A 19 -16.73 1.64 3.64
C LYS A 19 -15.58 1.03 2.84
N TYR A 20 -15.53 1.30 1.53
CA TYR A 20 -14.46 0.85 0.65
C TYR A 20 -13.11 1.49 1.03
N PHE A 21 -13.06 2.81 1.22
CA PHE A 21 -11.86 3.54 1.61
C PHE A 21 -11.32 3.08 2.96
N SER A 22 -12.19 2.88 3.97
CA SER A 22 -11.74 2.33 5.26
C SER A 22 -11.08 0.96 5.12
N LYS A 23 -11.63 0.09 4.25
CA LYS A 23 -11.02 -1.22 3.97
C LYS A 23 -9.69 -1.10 3.23
N VAL A 24 -9.65 -0.28 2.18
CA VAL A 24 -8.45 -0.09 1.35
C VAL A 24 -7.32 0.56 2.14
N PHE A 25 -7.57 1.69 2.80
CA PHE A 25 -6.56 2.38 3.58
C PHE A 25 -6.08 1.55 4.77
N GLY A 26 -6.99 0.80 5.41
CA GLY A 26 -6.62 -0.17 6.44
C GLY A 26 -5.67 -1.25 5.92
N CYS A 27 -6.01 -1.86 4.77
CA CYS A 27 -5.17 -2.86 4.10
C CYS A 27 -3.79 -2.33 3.73
N VAL A 28 -3.72 -1.17 3.05
CA VAL A 28 -2.47 -0.58 2.58
C VAL A 28 -1.57 -0.20 3.75
N ARG A 29 -2.13 0.39 4.81
CA ARG A 29 -1.38 0.74 6.01
C ARG A 29 -0.80 -0.48 6.70
N PHE A 30 -1.58 -1.55 6.83
CA PHE A 30 -1.11 -2.81 7.42
C PHE A 30 0.05 -3.41 6.60
N LEU A 31 -0.13 -3.52 5.28
CA LEU A 31 0.90 -4.06 4.39
C LEU A 31 2.19 -3.23 4.43
N TYR A 32 2.08 -1.90 4.38
CA TYR A 32 3.25 -1.02 4.45
C TYR A 32 4.01 -1.19 5.76
N ASN A 33 3.29 -1.22 6.89
CA ASN A 33 3.89 -1.42 8.21
C ASN A 33 4.59 -2.78 8.31
N LYS A 34 4.00 -3.84 7.75
CA LYS A 34 4.61 -5.18 7.70
C LYS A 34 5.91 -5.17 6.89
N MET A 35 5.86 -4.63 5.66
CA MET A 35 7.04 -4.50 4.80
C MET A 35 8.15 -3.65 5.45
N LEU A 36 7.77 -2.62 6.21
CA LEU A 36 8.72 -1.78 6.94
C LEU A 36 9.34 -2.52 8.14
N SER A 37 8.54 -3.29 8.88
CA SER A 37 9.03 -4.14 9.98
C SER A 37 10.07 -5.14 9.46
N ASP A 38 9.77 -5.84 8.37
CA ASP A 38 10.68 -6.83 7.79
C ASP A 38 11.99 -6.18 7.30
N LYS A 39 11.91 -4.97 6.74
CA LYS A 39 13.10 -4.19 6.37
C LYS A 39 13.94 -3.84 7.60
N LYS A 40 13.29 -3.45 8.71
CA LYS A 40 13.97 -3.12 9.96
C LYS A 40 14.67 -4.36 10.53
N ASP A 41 13.96 -5.48 10.64
CA ASP A 41 14.49 -6.73 11.19
C ASP A 41 15.66 -7.27 10.35
N TYR A 42 15.57 -7.17 9.02
CA TYR A 42 16.65 -7.55 8.14
C TYR A 42 17.88 -6.65 8.27
N TYR A 43 17.67 -5.33 8.37
CA TYR A 43 18.75 -4.37 8.55
C TYR A 43 19.45 -4.56 9.90
N GLU A 44 18.70 -4.83 10.97
CA GLU A 44 19.30 -5.10 12.29
C GLU A 44 20.23 -6.32 12.26
N LYS A 45 19.87 -7.37 11.51
CA LYS A 45 20.65 -8.61 11.37
C LYS A 45 21.83 -8.49 10.40
N ASN A 46 21.64 -7.86 9.24
CA ASN A 46 22.61 -7.90 8.14
C ASN A 46 23.31 -6.55 7.88
N LYS A 47 22.84 -5.47 8.51
CA LYS A 47 23.25 -4.07 8.25
C LYS A 47 23.13 -3.65 6.77
N GLN A 48 22.26 -4.33 6.02
CA GLN A 48 22.00 -4.12 4.61
C GLN A 48 20.53 -3.77 4.37
N SER A 49 20.26 -3.03 3.30
CA SER A 49 18.89 -2.68 2.91
C SER A 49 18.18 -3.86 2.25
N LEU A 50 17.01 -4.24 2.75
CA LEU A 50 16.17 -5.25 2.12
C LEU A 50 15.23 -4.62 1.07
N ILE A 51 15.26 -5.14 -0.16
CA ILE A 51 14.22 -4.85 -1.15
C ILE A 51 13.07 -5.83 -0.92
N THR A 52 11.92 -5.31 -0.50
CA THR A 52 10.68 -6.07 -0.29
C THR A 52 9.63 -5.65 -1.30
N TYR A 53 8.79 -6.61 -1.71
CA TYR A 53 7.69 -6.39 -2.63
C TYR A 53 6.37 -6.80 -1.98
N PRO A 54 5.26 -6.12 -2.30
CA PRO A 54 3.93 -6.51 -1.86
C PRO A 54 3.60 -7.98 -2.17
N SER A 55 4.07 -8.50 -3.31
CA SER A 55 3.85 -9.88 -3.75
C SER A 55 4.36 -10.92 -2.75
N LYS A 56 5.44 -10.64 -2.01
CA LYS A 56 5.98 -11.55 -0.98
C LYS A 56 5.02 -11.77 0.19
N HIS A 57 4.11 -10.83 0.44
CA HIS A 57 3.18 -10.84 1.56
C HIS A 57 1.76 -11.27 1.15
N LYS A 58 1.59 -11.73 -0.10
CA LYS A 58 0.28 -12.06 -0.69
C LYS A 58 -0.45 -13.20 0.03
N TYR A 59 0.28 -14.18 0.55
CA TYR A 59 -0.30 -15.35 1.24
C TYR A 59 -0.68 -15.07 2.70
N GLU A 60 0.04 -14.16 3.36
CA GLU A 60 -0.27 -13.74 4.74
C GLU A 60 -1.45 -12.76 4.78
N ILE A 61 -1.60 -11.94 3.73
CA ILE A 61 -2.69 -10.97 3.64
C ILE A 61 -3.83 -11.56 2.81
N ASN A 62 -4.58 -12.46 3.46
CA ASN A 62 -5.76 -13.06 2.86
C ASN A 62 -6.90 -12.03 2.80
N ASN A 63 -7.01 -11.30 1.68
CA ASN A 63 -8.20 -10.52 1.39
C ASN A 63 -8.37 -10.33 -0.12
N LEU A 64 -9.54 -10.70 -0.64
CA LEU A 64 -9.94 -10.60 -2.06
C LEU A 64 -9.65 -9.20 -2.68
N TYR A 65 -9.69 -8.15 -1.84
CA TYR A 65 -9.46 -6.75 -2.21
C TYR A 65 -7.98 -6.34 -2.30
N ILE A 66 -7.07 -7.05 -1.63
CA ILE A 66 -5.61 -6.82 -1.76
C ILE A 66 -5.11 -7.37 -3.08
N ASN A 67 -5.67 -8.47 -3.61
CA ASN A 67 -5.28 -8.98 -4.93
C ASN A 67 -5.48 -7.96 -6.05
N LEU A 68 -6.52 -7.12 -5.96
CA LEU A 68 -6.73 -5.98 -6.85
C LEU A 68 -5.62 -4.93 -6.70
N LEU A 69 -5.26 -4.55 -5.47
CA LEU A 69 -4.17 -3.60 -5.20
C LEU A 69 -2.79 -4.13 -5.61
N ILE A 70 -2.46 -5.37 -5.27
CA ILE A 70 -1.19 -6.01 -5.63
C ILE A 70 -1.08 -6.12 -7.16
N ASN A 71 -2.15 -6.46 -7.88
CA ASN A 71 -2.12 -6.43 -9.35
C ASN A 71 -1.91 -5.01 -9.87
N TYR A 72 -2.65 -4.01 -9.38
CA TYR A 72 -2.45 -2.61 -9.79
C TYR A 72 -1.02 -2.10 -9.56
N PHE A 73 -0.37 -2.49 -8.45
CA PHE A 73 1.00 -2.12 -8.15
C PHE A 73 2.07 -3.03 -8.79
N LEU A 74 1.71 -4.22 -9.29
CA LEU A 74 2.64 -5.07 -10.07
C LEU A 74 2.70 -4.68 -11.56
N TYR A 75 1.67 -4.01 -12.07
CA TYR A 75 1.58 -3.55 -13.46
C TYR A 75 2.02 -2.09 -13.68
N CYS A 76 2.62 -1.45 -12.66
CA CYS A 76 3.30 -0.16 -12.78
C CYS A 76 4.81 -0.34 -12.64
#